data_AF-A0A377BMD7-F1
#
_entry.id   AF-A0A377BMD7-F1
#
_cell.length_a   1.000
_cell.length_b   1.000
_cell.length_c   1.000
_cell.angle_alpha   90.00
_cell.angle_beta   90.00
_cell.angle_gamma   90.00
#
_symmetry.space_group_name_H-M   'P 1'
#
loop_
_entity.id
_entity.type
_entity.pdbx_description
1 polymer ?
#
loop_
_entity_poly.entity_id
_entity_poly.type
_entity_poly.pdbx_seq_one_letter_code
_entity_poly.pdbx_strand_id
1 'polypeptide(L)'
;MEICANAFNRYESVARNMVPRIGGNRLVSAVTKEELLYLRKDLLTGYQSPTKNKGPGKRAKRCYCELLHDDNGRMFQFAADHGYLEVNPFEGIKPLKKARAEPDPLSRDEFIRLIDACRHQQTKTCGH
;
A
#
# COMPACT_ATOMS: atom_id res chain seq x y z
N MET A 1 -11.72 19.47 0.09
CA MET A 1 -10.40 18.79 0.19
C MET A 1 -10.22 18.03 -1.10
N GLU A 2 -9.31 18.48 -1.97
CA GLU A 2 -9.10 17.83 -3.27
C GLU A 2 -7.95 16.82 -3.17
N ILE A 3 -8.25 15.55 -3.43
CA ILE A 3 -7.30 14.45 -3.44
C ILE A 3 -7.08 14.07 -4.91
N CYS A 4 -5.83 14.00 -5.38
CA CYS A 4 -5.57 13.59 -6.76
C CYS A 4 -6.10 12.17 -7.03
N ALA A 5 -6.54 11.90 -8.26
CA ALA A 5 -7.08 10.59 -8.65
C ALA A 5 -6.15 9.42 -8.29
N ASN A 6 -4.83 9.60 -8.43
CA ASN A 6 -3.83 8.60 -8.04
C ASN A 6 -3.83 8.28 -6.55
N ALA A 7 -4.01 9.29 -5.69
CA ALA A 7 -4.07 9.10 -4.24
C ALA A 7 -5.41 8.47 -3.84
N PHE A 8 -6.52 8.91 -4.45
CA PHE A 8 -7.83 8.28 -4.24
C PHE A 8 -7.82 6.78 -4.60
N ASN A 9 -7.30 6.42 -5.77
CA ASN A 9 -7.18 5.03 -6.22
C ASN A 9 -6.33 4.17 -5.26
N ARG A 10 -5.32 4.77 -4.61
CA ARG A 10 -4.52 4.07 -3.59
C ARG A 10 -5.34 3.78 -2.34
N TYR A 11 -6.06 4.77 -1.82
CA TYR A 11 -6.93 4.57 -0.66
C TYR A 11 -8.03 3.55 -0.93
N GLU A 12 -8.64 3.60 -2.12
CA GLU A 12 -9.65 2.62 -2.52
C GLU A 12 -9.06 1.20 -2.60
N SER A 13 -7.85 1.06 -3.16
CA SER A 13 -7.14 -0.21 -3.19
C SER A 13 -6.85 -0.73 -1.78
N VAL A 14 -6.44 0.15 -0.86
CA VAL A 14 -6.18 -0.21 0.54
C VAL A 14 -7.44 -0.72 1.22
N ALA A 15 -8.53 0.05 1.15
CA ALA A 15 -9.80 -0.30 1.76
C ALA A 15 -10.31 -1.65 1.23
N ARG A 16 -10.26 -1.84 -0.09
CA ARG A 16 -10.70 -3.09 -0.74
C ARG A 16 -9.93 -4.33 -0.26
N ASN A 17 -8.66 -4.18 0.11
CA ASN A 17 -7.83 -5.28 0.58
C ASN A 17 -7.92 -5.51 2.09
N MET A 18 -8.13 -4.46 2.87
CA MET A 18 -8.04 -4.50 4.33
C MET A 18 -9.39 -4.70 5.02
N VAL A 19 -10.47 -4.10 4.51
CA VAL A 19 -11.81 -4.27 5.09
C VAL A 19 -12.22 -5.76 5.18
N PRO A 20 -12.00 -6.61 4.15
CA PRO A 20 -12.31 -8.04 4.27
C PRO A 20 -11.45 -8.78 5.30
N ARG A 21 -10.24 -8.30 5.59
CA ARG A 21 -9.29 -8.94 6.52
C ARG A 21 -9.50 -8.51 7.97
N ILE A 22 -9.90 -7.26 8.19
CA ILE A 22 -10.26 -6.72 9.51
C ILE A 22 -11.69 -7.17 9.89
N GLY A 23 -12.56 -7.37 8.90
CA GLY A 23 -13.96 -7.76 9.09
C GLY A 23 -14.91 -6.58 8.82
N GLY A 24 -15.49 -6.52 7.62
CA GLY A 24 -16.39 -5.43 7.22
C GLY A 24 -17.78 -5.44 7.87
N ASN A 25 -18.16 -6.54 8.53
CA ASN A 25 -19.49 -6.74 9.13
C ASN A 25 -19.47 -6.63 10.67
N ARG A 26 -18.42 -6.04 11.25
CA ARG A 26 -18.33 -5.82 12.70
C ARG A 26 -18.11 -4.36 13.02
N LEU A 27 -18.45 -3.99 14.25
CA LEU A 27 -18.20 -2.65 14.77
C LEU A 27 -16.69 -2.40 14.83
N VAL A 28 -16.30 -1.16 14.54
CA VAL A 28 -14.90 -0.72 14.61
C VAL A 28 -14.36 -0.85 16.04
N SER A 29 -15.21 -0.67 17.06
CA SER A 29 -14.87 -0.85 18.47
C SER A 29 -14.53 -2.28 18.88
N ALA A 30 -14.94 -3.28 18.10
CA ALA A 30 -14.62 -4.68 18.34
C ALA A 30 -13.24 -5.08 17.82
N VAL A 31 -12.55 -4.19 17.11
CA VAL A 31 -11.22 -4.47 16.53
C VAL A 31 -10.15 -4.31 17.62
N THR A 32 -9.42 -5.38 17.90
CA THR A 32 -8.37 -5.35 18.93
C THR A 32 -6.97 -5.19 18.34
N LYS A 33 -6.05 -4.68 19.15
CA LYS A 33 -4.64 -4.55 18.77
C LYS A 33 -4.00 -5.91 18.44
N GLU A 34 -4.39 -6.97 19.13
CA GLU A 34 -3.88 -8.32 18.90
C GLU A 34 -4.22 -8.82 17.49
N GLU A 35 -5.47 -8.64 17.06
CA GLU A 35 -5.91 -8.98 15.70
C GLU A 35 -5.13 -8.22 14.64
N LEU A 36 -4.83 -6.93 14.87
CA LEU A 36 -4.01 -6.14 13.97
C LEU A 36 -2.56 -6.65 13.89
N LEU A 37 -2.00 -7.15 14.99
CA LEU A 37 -0.67 -7.77 15.00
C LEU A 37 -0.65 -9.11 14.24
N TYR A 38 -1.70 -9.92 14.37
CA TYR A 38 -1.87 -11.13 13.57
C TYR A 38 -2.01 -10.79 12.08
N LEU A 39 -2.83 -9.80 11.75
CA LEU A 39 -3.01 -9.34 10.38
C LEU A 39 -1.70 -8.81 9.78
N ARG A 40 -0.90 -8.07 10.55
CA ARG A 40 0.43 -7.60 10.15
C ARG A 40 1.37 -8.77 9.86
N LYS A 41 1.37 -9.80 10.70
CA LYS A 41 2.16 -11.03 10.48
C LYS A 41 1.71 -11.69 9.16
N ASP A 42 0.41 -11.85 8.96
CA ASP A 42 -0.16 -12.44 7.75
C ASP A 42 0.14 -11.63 6.49
N LEU A 43 0.17 -10.30 6.57
CA LEU A 43 0.58 -9.46 5.45
C LEU A 43 2.07 -9.63 5.11
N LEU A 44 2.92 -9.97 6.08
CA LEU A 44 4.36 -10.22 5.87
C LEU A 44 4.67 -11.62 5.35
N THR A 45 3.91 -12.61 5.82
CA THR A 45 4.15 -14.03 5.51
C THR A 45 3.23 -14.57 4.42
N GLY A 46 2.10 -13.91 4.20
CA GLY A 46 1.04 -14.35 3.31
C GLY A 46 1.29 -14.07 1.83
N TYR A 47 0.48 -14.74 1.03
CA TYR A 47 0.41 -14.58 -0.41
C TYR A 47 -0.59 -13.48 -0.77
N GLN A 48 -0.32 -12.76 -1.86
CA GLN A 48 -1.26 -11.82 -2.45
C GLN A 48 -2.55 -12.57 -2.81
N SER A 49 -3.69 -11.93 -2.57
CA SER A 49 -4.96 -12.48 -3.04
C SER A 49 -4.88 -12.63 -4.56
N PRO A 50 -5.15 -13.82 -5.12
CA PRO A 50 -5.11 -14.02 -6.55
C PRO A 50 -6.16 -13.12 -7.21
N THR A 51 -5.74 -12.33 -8.20
CA THR A 51 -6.69 -11.63 -9.07
C THR A 51 -7.46 -12.67 -9.89
N LYS A 52 -8.75 -12.43 -10.17
CA LYS A 52 -9.58 -13.31 -11.02
C LYS A 52 -8.76 -13.79 -12.24
N ASN A 53 -8.67 -15.10 -12.43
CA ASN A 53 -7.97 -15.80 -13.53
C ASN A 53 -6.43 -15.83 -13.50
N LYS A 54 -5.77 -15.62 -12.35
CA LYS A 54 -4.32 -15.88 -12.22
C LYS A 54 -4.06 -16.95 -11.15
N GLY A 55 -3.05 -17.79 -11.38
CA GLY A 55 -2.61 -18.85 -10.46
C GLY A 55 -2.23 -18.34 -9.06
N PRO A 56 -1.73 -19.20 -8.15
CA PRO A 56 -1.51 -18.84 -6.75
C PRO A 56 -0.72 -17.52 -6.63
N GLY A 57 -1.26 -16.58 -5.87
CA GLY A 57 -0.74 -15.22 -5.79
C GLY A 57 0.70 -15.21 -5.27
N LYS A 58 1.51 -14.26 -5.76
CA LYS A 58 2.91 -14.10 -5.30
C LYS A 58 2.94 -13.67 -3.83
N ARG A 59 4.04 -13.91 -3.12
CA ARG A 59 4.22 -13.38 -1.75
C ARG A 59 3.99 -11.87 -1.74
N ALA A 60 3.24 -11.36 -0.76
CA ALA A 60 2.93 -9.93 -0.68
C ALA A 60 4.21 -9.08 -0.60
N LYS A 61 4.29 -8.03 -1.41
CA LYS A 61 5.40 -7.08 -1.35
C LYS A 61 5.33 -6.32 -0.02
N ARG A 62 6.38 -6.39 0.79
CA ARG A 62 6.53 -5.68 2.08
C ARG A 62 6.12 -4.19 2.03
N CYS A 63 6.45 -3.48 0.95
CA CYS A 63 6.10 -2.06 0.77
C CYS A 63 4.57 -1.83 0.65
N TYR A 64 3.83 -2.80 0.11
CA TYR A 64 2.37 -2.71 0.02
C TYR A 64 1.75 -2.87 1.41
N CYS A 65 2.28 -3.79 2.23
CA CYS A 65 1.80 -4.03 3.59
C CYS A 65 1.97 -2.83 4.52
N GLU A 66 3.02 -2.03 4.32
CA GLU A 66 3.25 -0.78 5.07
C GLU A 66 2.22 0.30 4.70
N LEU A 67 1.96 0.49 3.39
CA LEU A 67 0.94 1.42 2.92
C LEU A 67 -0.44 1.06 3.48
N LEU A 68 -0.80 -0.23 3.46
CA LEU A 68 -2.04 -0.71 4.04
C LEU A 68 -2.14 -0.38 5.54
N HIS A 69 -1.04 -0.53 6.28
CA HIS A 69 -1.01 -0.30 7.72
C HIS A 69 -1.15 1.19 8.08
N ASP A 70 -0.43 2.08 7.39
CA ASP A 70 -0.47 3.52 7.65
C ASP A 70 -1.83 4.13 7.31
N ASP A 71 -2.40 3.77 6.15
CA ASP A 71 -3.70 4.30 5.71
C ASP A 71 -4.84 3.82 6.63
N ASN A 72 -4.82 2.55 7.09
CA ASN A 72 -5.80 2.08 8.07
C ASN A 72 -5.59 2.74 9.44
N GLY A 73 -4.34 2.92 9.89
CA GLY A 73 -4.05 3.64 11.12
C GLY A 73 -4.65 5.05 11.12
N ARG A 74 -4.61 5.75 9.98
CA ARG A 74 -5.25 7.06 9.78
C ARG A 74 -6.77 7.00 9.83
N MET A 75 -7.39 5.98 9.23
CA MET A 75 -8.86 5.78 9.30
C MET A 75 -9.33 5.51 10.74
N PHE A 76 -8.58 4.72 11.51
CA PHE A 76 -8.89 4.48 12.91
C PHE A 76 -8.56 5.69 13.80
N GLN A 77 -7.57 6.50 13.44
CA GLN A 77 -7.30 7.76 14.12
C GLN A 77 -8.47 8.72 13.95
N PHE A 78 -8.98 8.88 12.72
CA PHE A 78 -10.19 9.65 12.47
C PHE A 78 -11.36 9.15 13.32
N ALA A 79 -11.52 7.82 13.44
CA ALA A 79 -12.57 7.24 14.27
C ALA A 79 -12.40 7.60 15.76
N ALA A 80 -11.19 7.59 16.28
CA ALA A 80 -10.89 8.01 17.66
C ALA A 80 -11.12 9.52 17.88
N ASP A 81 -10.64 10.36 16.96
CA ASP A 81 -10.75 11.82 17.05
C ASP A 81 -12.22 12.31 17.06
N HIS A 82 -13.11 11.56 16.41
CA HIS A 82 -14.54 11.84 16.34
C HIS A 82 -15.39 11.06 17.36
N GLY A 83 -14.76 10.33 18.29
CA GLY A 83 -15.45 9.64 19.38
C GLY A 83 -16.17 8.34 18.98
N TYR A 84 -15.87 7.79 17.81
CA TYR A 84 -16.34 6.44 17.43
C TYR A 84 -15.54 5.35 18.15
N LEU A 85 -14.34 5.68 18.63
CA LEU A 85 -13.45 4.82 19.41
C LEU A 85 -12.87 5.61 20.59
N GLU A 86 -12.63 4.95 21.72
CA GLU A 86 -11.90 5.57 22.84
C GLU A 86 -10.40 5.67 22.56
N VAL A 87 -9.82 4.64 21.93
CA VAL A 87 -8.39 4.53 21.64
C VAL A 87 -8.18 3.92 20.26
N ASN A 88 -7.18 4.40 19.52
CA ASN A 88 -6.80 3.83 18.24
C ASN A 88 -6.03 2.49 18.44
N PRO A 89 -6.54 1.34 17.97
CA PRO A 89 -5.88 0.05 18.15
C PRO A 89 -4.55 -0.08 17.36
N PHE A 90 -4.28 0.83 16.41
CA PHE A 90 -3.00 0.92 15.69
C PHE A 90 -1.91 1.65 16.50
N GLU A 91 -2.27 2.28 17.62
CA GLU A 91 -1.32 3.04 18.43
C GLU A 91 -0.18 2.15 18.96
N GLY A 92 1.06 2.59 18.74
CA GLY A 92 2.27 1.86 19.09
C GLY A 92 2.67 0.71 18.15
N ILE A 93 1.90 0.42 17.09
CA ILE A 93 2.32 -0.53 16.05
C ILE A 93 3.24 0.17 15.06
N LYS A 94 4.56 -0.01 15.20
CA LYS A 94 5.57 0.66 14.36
C LYS A 94 5.43 0.29 12.87
N PRO A 95 5.56 1.22 11.91
CA PRO A 95 5.62 0.89 10.48
C PRO A 95 6.70 -0.16 10.16
N LEU A 96 6.51 -0.91 9.08
CA LEU A 96 7.46 -1.92 8.65
C LEU A 96 8.64 -1.24 7.96
N LYS A 97 9.88 -1.38 8.46
CA LYS A 97 11.06 -0.80 7.80
C LYS A 97 11.06 -1.13 6.30
N LYS A 98 11.09 -0.08 5.46
CA LYS A 98 11.30 -0.16 4.01
C LYS A 98 12.63 -0.88 3.76
N ALA A 99 12.57 -2.04 3.12
CA ALA A 99 13.76 -2.80 2.75
C ALA A 99 14.32 -2.39 1.38
N ARG A 100 13.90 -1.24 0.83
CA ARG A 100 14.28 -0.86 -0.54
C ARG A 100 15.60 -0.08 -0.50
N ALA A 101 16.62 -0.60 -1.18
CA ALA A 101 17.57 0.27 -1.86
C ALA A 101 16.77 1.05 -2.91
N GLU A 102 17.00 2.37 -3.03
CA GLU A 102 16.51 3.10 -4.19
C GLU A 102 16.97 2.37 -5.46
N PRO A 103 16.11 2.24 -6.49
CA PRO A 103 16.59 1.70 -7.76
C PRO A 103 17.79 2.54 -8.21
N ASP A 104 18.86 1.89 -8.65
CA ASP A 104 20.06 2.61 -9.09
C ASP A 104 19.67 3.67 -10.13
N PRO A 105 20.18 4.91 -9.98
CA PRO A 105 19.89 5.95 -10.95
C PRO A 105 20.38 5.51 -12.32
N LEU A 106 19.61 5.84 -13.35
CA LEU A 106 19.98 5.51 -14.72
C LEU A 106 21.30 6.20 -15.08
N SER A 107 22.32 5.43 -15.44
CA SER A 107 23.58 5.99 -15.92
C SER A 107 23.40 6.67 -17.28
N ARG A 108 24.33 7.54 -17.64
CA ARG A 108 24.31 8.23 -18.95
C ARG A 108 24.27 7.26 -20.12
N ASP A 109 25.01 6.16 -20.03
CA ASP A 109 25.08 5.14 -21.09
C ASP A 109 23.79 4.32 -21.16
N GLU A 110 23.16 4.01 -20.03
CA GLU A 110 21.84 3.37 -20.01
C GLU A 110 20.75 4.29 -20.59
N PHE A 111 20.81 5.59 -20.31
CA PHE A 111 19.90 6.57 -20.89
C PHE A 111 20.02 6.62 -22.41
N ILE A 112 21.24 6.66 -22.96
CA ILE A 112 21.46 6.66 -24.42
C ILE A 112 20.91 5.38 -25.05
N ARG A 113 21.17 4.20 -24.46
CA ARG A 113 20.61 2.92 -24.93
C ARG A 113 19.08 2.88 -24.88
N LEU A 114 18.47 3.49 -23.85
CA LEU A 114 17.02 3.58 -23.71
C LEU A 114 16.39 4.45 -24.82
N ILE A 115 16.99 5.60 -25.12
CA ILE A 115 16.51 6.51 -26.17
C ILE A 115 16.66 5.88 -27.56
N ASP A 116 17.76 5.18 -27.81
CA ASP A 116 18.00 4.51 -29.10
C ASP A 116 17.00 3.38 -29.36
N ALA A 117 16.61 2.65 -28.31
CA ALA A 117 15.60 1.59 -28.38
C ALA A 117 14.17 2.10 -28.62
N CYS A 118 13.91 3.42 -28.50
CA CYS A 118 12.58 4.00 -28.74
C CYS A 118 12.32 4.18 -30.25
N ARG A 119 11.30 3.48 -30.77
CA ARG A 119 10.96 3.43 -32.21
C ARG A 119 10.14 4.63 -32.74
N HIS A 120 9.59 5.48 -31.87
CA HIS A 120 8.78 6.65 -32.26
C HIS A 120 9.48 7.97 -31.91
N GLN A 121 9.49 8.90 -32.87
CA GLN A 121 10.28 10.15 -32.80
C GLN A 121 9.75 11.16 -31.76
N GLN A 122 8.47 11.06 -31.34
CA GLN A 122 7.90 11.88 -30.25
C GLN A 122 8.53 11.58 -28.87
N THR A 123 9.17 10.43 -28.68
CA THR A 123 9.87 10.08 -27.45
C THR A 123 11.31 10.62 -27.41
N LYS A 124 11.83 11.13 -28.54
CA LYS A 124 13.23 11.54 -28.69
C LYS A 124 13.46 13.04 -28.43
N THR A 125 12.42 13.89 -28.43
CA THR A 125 12.57 15.37 -28.51
C THR A 125 12.03 16.18 -27.33
N CYS A 126 11.68 15.60 -26.17
CA CYS A 126 11.27 16.39 -24.99
C CYS A 126 12.44 17.05 -24.22
N GLY A 127 13.51 17.47 -24.91
CA GLY A 127 14.73 18.00 -24.30
C GLY A 127 15.34 19.16 -25.09
N HIS A 128 14.56 20.21 -25.33
CA HIS A 128 15.06 21.55 -25.65
C HIS A 128 14.33 22.58 -24.80
#